data_AF-P71641-F1
#
_entry.id   AF-P71641-F1
#
_cell.length_a   1.000
_cell.length_b   1.000
_cell.length_c   1.000
_cell.angle_alpha   90.00
_cell.angle_beta   90.00
_cell.angle_gamma   90.00
#
_symmetry.space_group_name_H-M   'P 1'
#
loop_
_entity.id
_entity.type
_entity.pdbx_description
1 polymer ?
#
loop_
_entity_poly.entity_id
_entity_poly.type
_entity_poly.pdbx_seq_one_letter_code
_entity_poly.pdbx_strand_id
1 'polypeptide(L)'
;PLRLQAHTGGPPVALRQETTGGPSPTNDLITEPPRHYKQQTRVRQAPALLTVSAGTGVPVVLEELAKLGRTLWRCRHDVLAYFDHHASNGPTEAINGRLEALCRNALGFRNLTHYRIRSLLHCGNLAQLIHAL
;
A
#
# COMPACT_ATOMS: atom_id res chain seq x y z
N PRO A 1 29.60 -33.34 16.52
CA PRO A 1 29.27 -32.07 15.81
C PRO A 1 29.68 -30.85 16.66
N LEU A 2 30.81 -30.22 16.31
CA LEU A 2 31.42 -29.11 17.04
C LEU A 2 30.67 -27.80 16.75
N ARG A 3 30.07 -27.22 17.80
CA ARG A 3 29.28 -25.99 17.72
C ARG A 3 30.21 -24.79 17.90
N LEU A 4 30.59 -24.15 16.80
CA LEU A 4 31.36 -22.89 16.81
C LEU A 4 30.51 -21.78 17.46
N GLN A 5 30.83 -21.41 18.69
CA GLN A 5 30.24 -20.28 19.39
C GLN A 5 30.89 -19.00 18.86
N ALA A 6 30.13 -18.21 18.10
CA ALA A 6 30.54 -16.91 17.61
C ALA A 6 30.68 -15.93 18.80
N HIS A 7 31.91 -15.63 19.17
CA HIS A 7 32.26 -14.57 20.12
C HIS A 7 32.07 -13.21 19.43
N THR A 8 30.85 -12.66 19.47
CA THR A 8 30.58 -11.27 19.09
C THR A 8 30.89 -10.35 20.28
N GLY A 9 32.18 -9.99 20.43
CA GLY A 9 32.65 -9.03 21.42
C GLY A 9 33.24 -7.80 20.74
N GLY A 10 32.38 -6.93 20.20
CA GLY A 10 32.76 -5.64 19.64
C GLY A 10 32.24 -4.49 20.52
N PRO A 11 33.07 -3.52 20.94
CA PRO A 11 32.68 -2.47 21.88
C PRO A 11 31.67 -1.46 21.29
N PRO A 12 30.88 -0.79 22.14
CA PRO A 12 29.80 0.09 21.72
C PRO A 12 30.35 1.34 21.03
N VAL A 13 29.96 1.55 19.77
CA VAL A 13 30.21 2.79 19.04
C VAL A 13 29.43 3.90 19.73
N ALA A 14 30.17 4.83 20.37
CA ALA A 14 29.60 5.99 21.03
C ALA A 14 28.80 6.83 20.03
N LEU A 15 27.50 6.97 20.29
CA LEU A 15 26.60 7.87 19.59
C LEU A 15 27.13 9.31 19.74
N ARG A 16 27.80 9.79 18.70
CA ARG A 16 28.24 11.19 18.60
C ARG A 16 26.98 12.06 18.53
N GLN A 17 26.83 12.91 19.54
CA GLN A 17 25.79 13.93 19.58
C GLN A 17 26.12 14.97 18.51
N GLU A 18 25.46 14.90 17.36
CA GLU A 18 25.55 15.94 16.35
C GLU A 18 24.78 17.17 16.83
N THR A 19 25.54 18.18 17.23
CA THR A 19 25.05 19.49 17.67
C THR A 19 24.64 20.32 16.45
N THR A 20 23.52 20.00 15.82
CA THR A 20 23.03 20.81 14.68
C THR A 20 22.14 21.94 15.17
N GLY A 21 22.78 22.97 15.71
CA GLY A 21 22.18 24.29 15.92
C GLY A 21 22.19 25.07 14.62
N GLY A 22 21.01 25.29 14.04
CA GLY A 22 20.83 26.14 12.87
C GLY A 22 19.42 25.98 12.31
N PRO A 23 18.47 26.87 12.63
CA PRO A 23 17.13 26.81 12.04
C PRO A 23 17.25 27.05 10.53
N SER A 24 16.96 26.05 9.72
CA SER A 24 16.78 26.26 8.27
C SER A 24 15.55 27.15 8.09
N PRO A 25 15.70 28.40 7.60
CA PRO A 25 14.55 29.17 7.18
C PRO A 25 14.07 28.62 5.83
N THR A 26 12.80 28.85 5.51
CA THR A 26 12.21 28.67 4.17
C THR A 26 11.81 27.25 3.79
N ASN A 27 10.78 26.72 4.46
CA ASN A 27 9.81 25.88 3.76
C ASN A 27 8.38 26.32 4.10
N ASP A 28 8.13 27.64 4.06
CA ASP A 28 6.82 28.27 4.25
C ASP A 28 6.04 28.38 2.93
N LEU A 29 6.20 27.40 2.04
CA LEU A 29 5.45 27.37 0.80
C LEU A 29 4.37 26.30 0.91
N ILE A 30 3.17 26.83 1.17
CA ILE A 30 1.88 26.23 0.88
C ILE A 30 1.37 25.29 1.99
N THR A 31 0.98 25.89 3.13
CA THR A 31 -0.08 25.33 3.97
C THR A 31 -1.39 25.43 3.19
N GLU A 32 -1.63 24.50 2.26
CA GLU A 32 -3.00 24.32 1.75
C GLU A 32 -3.88 23.97 2.96
N PRO A 33 -4.98 24.70 3.22
CA PRO A 33 -5.88 24.35 4.31
C PRO A 33 -6.43 22.93 4.05
N PRO A 34 -6.61 22.12 5.10
CA PRO A 34 -7.10 20.77 4.96
C PRO A 34 -8.46 20.82 4.26
N ARG A 35 -8.51 20.35 3.00
CA ARG A 35 -9.78 20.22 2.28
C ARG A 35 -10.67 19.37 3.16
N HIS A 36 -11.73 19.99 3.66
CA HIS A 36 -12.72 19.42 4.57
C HIS A 36 -13.43 18.26 3.83
N TYR A 37 -12.76 17.12 3.74
CA TYR A 37 -13.31 15.93 3.13
C TYR A 37 -14.42 15.47 4.08
N LYS A 38 -15.67 15.60 3.63
CA LYS A 38 -16.82 15.19 4.42
C LYS A 38 -16.71 13.69 4.67
N GLN A 39 -16.21 13.34 5.84
CA GLN A 39 -16.11 11.97 6.34
C GLN A 39 -17.52 11.45 6.57
N GLN A 40 -18.06 10.73 5.58
CA GLN A 40 -19.34 10.07 5.72
C GLN A 40 -19.19 8.95 6.76
N THR A 41 -19.57 9.24 8.01
CA THR A 41 -19.40 8.44 9.25
C THR A 41 -20.18 7.11 9.29
N ARG A 42 -20.32 6.39 8.16
CA ARG A 42 -21.13 5.17 8.07
C ARG A 42 -20.36 3.86 8.17
N VAL A 43 -19.08 3.88 8.54
CA VAL A 43 -18.22 2.68 8.58
C VAL A 43 -18.01 2.05 9.97
N ARG A 44 -18.73 2.50 11.00
CA ARG A 44 -18.65 1.87 12.34
C ARG A 44 -19.21 0.45 12.43
N GLN A 45 -19.87 -0.07 11.39
CA GLN A 45 -20.44 -1.43 11.38
C GLN A 45 -19.47 -2.50 10.87
N ALA A 46 -18.29 -2.13 10.37
CA ALA A 46 -17.30 -3.08 9.87
C ALA A 46 -16.84 -4.17 10.88
N PRO A 47 -16.65 -3.89 12.20
CA PRO A 47 -16.16 -4.94 13.10
C PRO A 47 -17.18 -6.06 13.36
N ALA A 48 -18.48 -5.77 13.27
CA ALA A 48 -19.53 -6.75 13.54
C ALA A 48 -19.58 -7.84 12.46
N LEU A 49 -19.44 -7.45 11.18
CA LEU A 49 -19.50 -8.41 10.08
C LEU A 49 -18.28 -9.34 10.04
N LEU A 50 -17.10 -8.86 10.44
CA LEU A 50 -15.92 -9.71 10.50
C LEU A 50 -16.03 -10.77 11.61
N THR A 51 -16.77 -10.51 12.70
CA THR A 51 -16.96 -11.50 13.78
C THR A 51 -17.70 -12.76 13.32
N VAL A 52 -18.67 -12.62 12.43
CA VAL A 52 -19.41 -13.77 11.86
C VAL A 52 -18.51 -14.62 10.95
N SER A 53 -17.42 -14.06 10.42
CA SER A 53 -16.51 -14.76 9.50
C SER A 53 -15.53 -15.74 10.16
N ALA A 54 -15.58 -15.93 11.49
CA ALA A 54 -14.74 -16.91 12.20
C ALA A 54 -14.92 -18.39 11.74
N GLY A 55 -15.83 -18.65 10.79
CA GLY A 55 -16.08 -19.97 10.21
C GLY A 55 -17.02 -20.83 11.05
N THR A 56 -17.45 -20.33 12.21
CA THR A 56 -18.45 -20.96 13.07
C THR A 56 -19.83 -20.88 12.41
N GLY A 57 -20.22 -21.91 11.66
CA GLY A 57 -21.55 -22.00 11.01
C GLY A 57 -21.54 -22.30 9.51
N VAL A 58 -20.37 -22.44 8.88
CA VAL A 58 -20.28 -22.79 7.46
C VAL A 58 -20.38 -24.32 7.30
N PRO A 59 -21.24 -24.84 6.41
CA PRO A 59 -21.34 -26.28 6.16
C PRO A 59 -20.03 -26.84 5.59
N VAL A 60 -19.72 -28.10 5.90
CA VAL A 60 -18.46 -28.78 5.47
C VAL A 60 -18.26 -28.75 3.95
N VAL A 61 -19.35 -28.76 3.16
CA VAL A 61 -19.31 -28.67 1.69
C VAL A 61 -18.63 -27.37 1.21
N LEU A 62 -18.60 -26.34 2.04
CA LEU A 62 -18.05 -25.02 1.71
C LEU A 62 -16.78 -24.72 2.53
N GLU A 63 -15.90 -25.71 2.63
CA GLU A 63 -14.61 -25.60 3.33
C GLU A 63 -13.79 -24.39 2.88
N GLU A 64 -13.80 -24.07 1.58
CA GLU A 64 -13.10 -22.90 1.04
C GLU A 64 -13.64 -21.58 1.62
N LEU A 65 -14.94 -21.49 1.90
CA LEU A 65 -15.49 -20.30 2.58
C LEU A 65 -15.05 -20.25 4.05
N ALA A 66 -15.01 -21.38 4.75
CA ALA A 66 -14.50 -21.43 6.12
C ALA A 66 -12.99 -21.06 6.17
N LYS A 67 -12.21 -21.45 5.16
CA LYS A 67 -10.81 -21.08 5.00
C LYS A 67 -10.65 -19.59 4.68
N LEU A 68 -11.48 -19.04 3.79
CA LEU A 68 -11.53 -17.60 3.52
C LEU A 68 -11.89 -16.83 4.79
N GLY A 69 -12.90 -17.26 5.55
CA GLY A 69 -13.31 -16.63 6.81
C GLY A 69 -12.19 -16.60 7.84
N ARG A 70 -11.46 -17.72 8.03
CA ARG A 70 -10.25 -17.77 8.88
C ARG A 70 -9.16 -16.82 8.42
N THR A 71 -9.00 -16.65 7.11
CA THR A 71 -8.03 -15.72 6.52
C THR A 71 -8.44 -14.27 6.77
N LEU A 72 -9.70 -13.93 6.53
CA LEU A 72 -10.27 -12.60 6.80
C LEU A 72 -10.23 -12.24 8.27
N TRP A 73 -10.50 -13.19 9.16
CA TRP A 73 -10.39 -13.00 10.59
C TRP A 73 -8.95 -12.68 11.02
N ARG A 74 -7.96 -13.33 10.40
CA ARG A 74 -6.54 -13.07 10.68
C ARG A 74 -6.09 -11.69 10.20
N CYS A 75 -6.55 -11.24 9.04
CA CYS A 75 -6.21 -9.92 8.49
C CYS A 75 -7.19 -8.80 8.89
N ARG A 76 -8.14 -9.06 9.80
CA ARG A 76 -9.19 -8.09 10.19
C ARG A 76 -8.63 -6.73 10.62
N HIS A 77 -7.45 -6.69 11.23
CA HIS A 77 -6.84 -5.44 11.68
C HIS A 77 -6.41 -4.58 10.49
N ASP A 78 -5.84 -5.19 9.45
CA ASP A 78 -5.49 -4.50 8.20
C ASP A 78 -6.74 -4.06 7.44
N VAL A 79 -7.78 -4.90 7.43
CA VAL A 79 -9.07 -4.59 6.81
C VAL A 79 -9.73 -3.39 7.50
N LEU A 80 -9.72 -3.35 8.84
CA LEU A 80 -10.28 -2.24 9.60
C LEU A 80 -9.43 -0.98 9.48
N ALA A 81 -8.10 -1.09 9.42
CA ALA A 81 -7.19 0.03 9.23
C ALA A 81 -7.47 0.79 7.92
N TYR A 82 -7.91 0.10 6.86
CA TYR A 82 -8.37 0.76 5.64
C TYR A 82 -9.57 1.69 5.87
N PHE A 83 -10.53 1.30 6.71
CA PHE A 83 -11.70 2.14 7.00
C PHE A 83 -11.39 3.29 7.94
N ASP A 84 -10.38 3.13 8.80
CA ASP A 84 -9.96 4.19 9.72
C ASP A 84 -9.07 5.24 9.04
N HIS A 85 -8.15 4.81 8.16
CA HIS A 85 -7.16 5.70 7.53
C HIS A 85 -7.46 6.02 6.07
N HIS A 86 -8.34 5.26 5.41
CA HIS A 86 -8.58 5.33 3.95
C HIS A 86 -7.28 5.24 3.11
N ALA A 87 -6.22 4.69 3.68
CA ALA A 87 -4.94 4.48 3.04
C ALA A 87 -4.82 3.03 2.59
N SER A 88 -4.52 2.83 1.31
CA SER A 88 -4.23 1.50 0.75
C SER A 88 -3.29 1.62 -0.43
N ASN A 89 -2.63 0.52 -0.76
CA ASN A 89 -1.85 0.40 -1.99
C ASN A 89 -2.74 0.18 -3.23
N GLY A 90 -4.08 0.22 -3.11
CA GLY A 90 -5.01 -0.05 -4.22
C GLY A 90 -4.72 0.79 -5.47
N PRO A 91 -4.60 2.13 -5.38
CA PRO A 91 -4.24 2.97 -6.53
C PRO A 91 -2.87 2.62 -7.13
N THR A 92 -1.88 2.33 -6.29
CA THR A 92 -0.53 1.92 -6.73
C THR A 92 -0.56 0.59 -7.46
N GLU A 93 -1.25 -0.41 -6.93
CA GLU A 93 -1.41 -1.73 -7.55
C GLU A 93 -2.21 -1.67 -8.84
N ALA A 94 -3.23 -0.80 -8.93
CA ALA A 94 -3.97 -0.59 -10.17
C ALA A 94 -3.07 -0.02 -11.27
N ILE A 95 -2.17 0.91 -10.93
CA ILE A 95 -1.17 1.43 -11.87
C ILE A 95 -0.15 0.33 -12.20
N ASN A 96 0.38 -0.36 -11.19
CA ASN A 96 1.37 -1.42 -11.38
C ASN A 96 0.85 -2.55 -12.28
N GLY A 97 -0.36 -3.04 -12.05
CA GLY A 97 -0.98 -4.07 -12.89
C GLY A 97 -1.21 -3.60 -14.34
N ARG A 98 -1.56 -2.33 -14.55
CA ARG A 98 -1.64 -1.74 -15.91
C ARG A 98 -0.26 -1.66 -16.56
N LEU A 99 0.78 -1.28 -15.82
CA LEU A 99 2.16 -1.25 -16.30
C LEU A 99 2.67 -2.66 -16.64
N GLU A 100 2.34 -3.66 -15.82
CA GLU A 100 2.68 -5.05 -16.07
C GLU A 100 2.02 -5.56 -17.35
N ALA A 101 0.71 -5.32 -17.51
CA ALA A 101 -0.02 -5.66 -18.73
C ALA A 101 0.55 -4.94 -19.96
N LEU A 102 0.92 -3.67 -19.81
CA LEU A 102 1.55 -2.89 -20.86
C LEU A 102 2.90 -3.49 -21.29
N CYS A 103 3.76 -3.82 -20.32
CA CYS A 103 5.06 -4.44 -20.54
C CYS A 103 4.92 -5.82 -21.19
N ARG A 104 3.94 -6.61 -20.75
CA ARG A 104 3.60 -7.91 -21.32
C ARG A 104 3.21 -7.79 -22.79
N ASN A 105 2.38 -6.80 -23.13
CA ASN A 105 1.95 -6.55 -24.50
C ASN A 105 3.07 -6.01 -25.41
N ALA A 106 4.02 -5.26 -24.83
CA ALA A 106 5.16 -4.72 -25.58
C ALA A 106 6.30 -5.74 -25.76
N LEU A 107 6.26 -6.89 -25.08
CA LEU A 107 7.39 -7.83 -24.96
C LEU A 107 8.66 -7.15 -24.41
N GLY A 108 8.46 -6.15 -23.55
CA GLY A 108 9.52 -5.31 -23.00
C GLY A 108 9.82 -4.04 -23.81
N PHE A 109 10.43 -3.05 -23.14
CA PHE A 109 10.84 -1.79 -23.75
C PHE A 109 12.36 -1.66 -23.75
N ARG A 110 12.94 -1.37 -24.91
CA ARG A 110 14.39 -1.11 -25.04
C ARG A 110 14.75 0.36 -24.74
N ASN A 111 13.76 1.25 -24.77
CA ASN A 111 13.93 2.69 -24.59
C ASN A 111 12.99 3.21 -23.49
N LEU A 112 13.56 3.81 -22.44
CA LEU A 112 12.82 4.33 -21.29
C LEU A 112 11.87 5.48 -21.66
N THR A 113 12.21 6.30 -22.66
CA THR A 113 11.33 7.37 -23.15
C THR A 113 10.06 6.79 -23.76
N HIS A 114 10.18 5.73 -24.55
CA HIS A 114 9.00 5.05 -25.13
C HIS A 114 8.16 4.37 -24.05
N TYR A 115 8.80 3.76 -23.06
CA TYR A 115 8.10 3.22 -21.89
C TYR A 115 7.29 4.32 -21.19
N ARG A 116 7.91 5.46 -20.85
CA ARG A 116 7.23 6.57 -20.17
C ARG A 116 6.04 7.11 -20.95
N ILE A 117 6.21 7.40 -22.24
CA ILE A 117 5.14 7.93 -23.10
C ILE A 117 3.98 6.94 -23.14
N ARG A 118 4.27 5.66 -23.37
CA ARG A 118 3.24 4.63 -23.46
C ARG A 118 2.55 4.38 -22.12
N SER A 119 3.30 4.40 -21.02
CA SER A 119 2.75 4.33 -19.66
C SER A 119 1.81 5.48 -19.35
N LEU A 120 2.17 6.72 -19.70
CA LEU A 120 1.30 7.89 -19.49
C LEU A 120 0.04 7.83 -20.37
N LEU A 121 0.20 7.43 -21.64
CA LEU A 121 -0.91 7.30 -22.58
C LEU A 121 -1.93 6.25 -22.13
N HIS A 122 -1.46 5.07 -21.69
CA HIS A 122 -2.32 3.95 -21.32
C HIS A 122 -2.79 3.98 -19.85
N CYS A 123 -1.94 4.37 -18.90
CA CYS A 123 -2.27 4.31 -17.47
C CYS A 123 -2.83 5.62 -16.93
N GLY A 124 -2.38 6.76 -17.47
CA GLY A 124 -2.71 8.11 -17.00
C GLY A 124 -3.95 8.74 -17.63
N ASN A 125 -4.74 7.99 -18.41
CA ASN A 125 -5.90 8.48 -19.17
C ASN A 125 -5.59 9.58 -20.19
N LEU A 126 -4.30 9.80 -20.52
CA LEU A 126 -3.89 10.85 -21.44
C LEU A 126 -4.41 10.61 -22.86
N ALA A 127 -4.64 9.34 -23.24
CA ALA A 127 -5.25 9.02 -24.54
C ALA A 127 -6.66 9.61 -24.67
N GLN A 128 -7.50 9.49 -23.63
CA GLN A 128 -8.84 10.07 -23.66
C GLN A 128 -8.80 11.59 -23.69
N LEU A 129 -7.84 12.21 -22.99
CA LEU A 129 -7.68 13.66 -23.00
C LEU A 129 -7.23 14.17 -24.37
N ILE A 130 -6.28 13.49 -25.02
CA ILE A 130 -5.83 13.85 -26.38
C ILE A 130 -6.96 13.66 -27.39
N HIS A 131 -7.75 12.59 -27.27
CA HIS A 131 -8.87 12.32 -28.17
C HIS A 131 -10.06 13.27 -27.96
N ALA A 132 -10.11 13.98 -26.83
CA ALA A 132 -11.15 14.95 -26.52
C ALA A 132 -10.81 16.39 -26.93
N LEU A 133 -9.57 16.64 -27.36
CA LEU A 133 -9.09 17.93 -27.91
C LEU A 133 -9.30 17.99 -29.42
#